data_AF-A0A0F3GWE6-F1
#
_entry.id   AF-A0A0F3GWE6-F1
#
_cell.length_a   1.000
_cell.length_b   1.000
_cell.length_c   1.000
_cell.angle_alpha   90.00
_cell.angle_beta   90.00
_cell.angle_gamma   90.00
#
_symmetry.space_group_name_H-M   'P 1'
#
loop_
_entity.id
_entity.type
_entity.pdbx_description
1 polymer ?
#
loop_
_entity_poly.entity_id
_entity_poly.type
_entity_poly.pdbx_seq_one_letter_code
_entity_poly.pdbx_strand_id
1 'polypeptide(L)'
;NADNEYARIYYQYNLRSIVEDNMIIYGEIYGSGIQKLKYGYKDGKIAFAVFDIKKDDMYLNWTDVEEFCKRHKLPVVPVLYRGKFSDEIVKSHIHGKSVLADHVKEGIVVKPLIERSERSERIIRKYVNEEFLMKDYGDLH
;
A
#
# COMPACT_ATOMS: atom_id res chain seq x y z
N ASN A 1 16.51 7.83 20.02
CA ASN A 1 15.36 6.91 20.17
C ASN A 1 15.07 6.27 18.83
N ALA A 2 15.65 5.08 18.59
CA ALA A 2 15.62 4.35 17.31
C ALA A 2 14.65 3.14 17.33
N ASP A 3 13.65 3.17 18.21
CA ASP A 3 12.73 2.06 18.48
C ASP A 3 11.31 2.35 17.96
N ASN A 4 11.19 2.82 16.72
CA ASN A 4 9.90 2.81 16.03
C ASN A 4 9.95 1.96 14.76
N GLU A 5 8.79 1.50 14.34
CA GLU A 5 8.57 0.66 13.17
C GLU A 5 9.18 1.23 11.90
N TYR A 6 9.19 2.56 11.74
CA TYR A 6 9.81 3.25 10.62
C TYR A 6 11.32 3.05 10.58
N ALA A 7 12.01 3.21 11.70
CA ALA A 7 13.46 2.95 11.77
C ALA A 7 13.78 1.49 11.44
N ARG A 8 12.96 0.55 11.91
CA ARG A 8 13.11 -0.88 11.61
C ARG A 8 12.99 -1.16 10.11
N ILE A 9 11.99 -0.61 9.43
CA ILE A 9 11.84 -0.75 7.97
C ILE A 9 12.99 -0.07 7.23
N TYR A 10 13.40 1.12 7.67
CA TYR A 10 14.51 1.86 7.09
C TYR A 10 15.80 1.04 7.04
N TYR A 11 16.16 0.40 8.16
CA TYR A 11 17.34 -0.45 8.22
C TYR A 11 17.14 -1.81 7.52
N GLN A 12 15.98 -2.45 7.69
CA GLN A 12 15.69 -3.77 7.10
C GLN A 12 15.83 -3.77 5.57
N TYR A 13 15.35 -2.72 4.90
CA TYR A 13 15.41 -2.60 3.45
C TYR A 13 16.56 -1.73 2.95
N ASN A 14 17.45 -1.28 3.84
CA ASN A 14 18.57 -0.38 3.51
C ASN A 14 18.11 0.83 2.68
N LEU A 15 17.02 1.50 3.10
CA LEU A 15 16.38 2.56 2.32
C LEU A 15 17.34 3.73 2.02
N ARG A 16 18.37 3.92 2.86
CA ARG A 16 19.43 4.90 2.64
C ARG A 16 20.14 4.76 1.29
N SER A 17 20.35 3.53 0.81
CA SER A 17 21.05 3.29 -0.46
C SER A 17 20.13 3.31 -1.67
N ILE A 18 18.82 3.48 -1.46
CA ILE A 18 17.78 3.34 -2.48
C ILE A 18 17.11 4.69 -2.74
N VAL A 19 16.82 5.45 -1.68
CA VAL A 19 16.07 6.71 -1.77
C VAL A 19 17.02 7.84 -2.16
N GLU A 20 16.75 8.46 -3.30
CA GLU A 20 17.41 9.69 -3.78
C GLU A 20 16.84 10.93 -3.07
N ASP A 21 17.59 12.04 -3.03
CA ASP A 21 17.19 13.27 -2.30
C ASP A 21 15.87 13.87 -2.81
N ASN A 22 15.53 13.67 -4.09
CA ASN A 22 14.31 14.13 -4.75
C ASN A 22 13.20 13.08 -4.78
N MET A 23 13.32 12.01 -3.98
CA MET A 23 12.40 10.86 -4.01
C MET A 23 11.70 10.65 -2.67
N ILE A 24 10.42 10.28 -2.73
CA ILE A 24 9.63 9.86 -1.58
C ILE A 24 9.00 8.50 -1.90
N ILE A 25 9.23 7.51 -1.05
CA ILE A 25 8.59 6.19 -1.12
C ILE A 25 7.42 6.17 -0.12
N TYR A 26 6.22 5.93 -0.62
CA TYR A 26 5.03 5.72 0.20
C TYR A 26 4.70 4.24 0.28
N GLY A 27 4.47 3.74 1.50
CA GLY A 27 4.09 2.36 1.71
C GLY A 27 3.41 2.17 3.05
N GLU A 28 2.80 1.00 3.19
CA GLU A 28 2.11 0.60 4.41
C GLU A 28 3.04 -0.30 5.23
N ILE A 29 3.22 0.05 6.51
CA ILE A 29 3.83 -0.86 7.49
C ILE A 29 2.70 -1.62 8.16
N TYR A 30 2.77 -2.95 8.15
CA TYR A 30 1.73 -3.81 8.74
C TYR A 30 2.36 -4.97 9.51
N GLY A 31 1.64 -5.55 10.47
CA GLY A 31 2.11 -6.70 11.24
C GLY A 31 1.79 -6.62 12.73
N SER A 32 2.50 -7.42 13.52
CA SER A 32 2.19 -7.61 14.94
C SER A 32 2.46 -6.31 15.72
N GLY A 33 1.40 -5.72 16.29
CA GLY A 33 1.50 -4.52 17.13
C GLY A 33 1.34 -3.18 16.40
N ILE A 34 1.12 -3.17 15.08
CA ILE A 34 0.84 -1.94 14.31
C ILE A 34 -0.68 -1.62 14.31
N GLN A 35 -1.53 -2.63 14.08
CA GLN A 35 -2.99 -2.52 14.06
C GLN A 35 -3.63 -3.66 14.87
N LYS A 36 -4.95 -3.57 15.17
CA LYS A 36 -5.72 -4.66 15.84
C LYS A 36 -5.59 -6.00 15.09
N LEU A 37 -5.40 -5.95 13.78
CA LEU A 37 -5.19 -7.11 12.91
C LEU A 37 -3.71 -7.43 12.79
N LYS A 38 -3.31 -8.63 13.21
CA LYS A 38 -1.90 -9.05 13.28
C LYS A 38 -1.27 -9.44 11.94
N TYR A 39 -2.05 -9.45 10.84
CA TYR A 39 -1.63 -9.91 9.51
C TYR A 39 -0.84 -11.25 9.51
N GLY A 40 -1.13 -12.15 10.46
CA GLY A 40 -0.42 -13.43 10.61
C GLY A 40 1.00 -13.35 11.23
N TYR A 41 1.50 -12.16 11.59
CA TYR A 41 2.81 -11.98 12.19
C TYR A 41 2.78 -12.19 13.70
N LYS A 42 3.68 -13.05 14.20
CA LYS A 42 3.98 -13.25 15.63
C LYS A 42 5.24 -12.48 16.02
N ASP A 43 5.39 -12.19 17.31
CA ASP A 43 6.62 -11.70 17.93
C ASP A 43 7.15 -10.35 17.40
N GLY A 44 6.26 -9.38 17.19
CA GLY A 44 6.67 -8.01 16.81
C GLY A 44 7.25 -7.89 15.40
N LYS A 45 7.11 -8.92 14.54
CA LYS A 45 7.47 -8.83 13.13
C LYS A 45 6.53 -7.87 12.41
N ILE A 46 7.14 -6.93 11.69
CA ILE A 46 6.48 -5.96 10.82
C ILE A 46 6.93 -6.22 9.39
N ALA A 47 6.08 -5.87 8.45
CA ALA A 47 6.31 -5.92 7.02
C ALA A 47 6.01 -4.55 6.43
N PHE A 48 6.51 -4.32 5.22
CA PHE A 48 6.35 -3.08 4.49
C PHE A 48 5.97 -3.38 3.05
N ALA A 49 4.99 -2.67 2.50
CA ALA A 49 4.64 -2.76 1.09
C ALA A 49 4.47 -1.36 0.49
N VAL A 50 5.22 -1.09 -0.57
CA VAL A 50 5.16 0.16 -1.32
C VAL A 50 3.85 0.23 -2.10
N PHE A 51 3.18 1.38 -2.06
CA PHE A 51 1.99 1.65 -2.87
C PHE A 51 2.13 2.88 -3.78
N ASP A 52 3.09 3.78 -3.55
CA ASP A 52 3.38 4.90 -4.45
C ASP A 52 4.83 5.36 -4.29
N ILE A 53 5.36 5.98 -5.35
CA ILE A 53 6.65 6.68 -5.32
C ILE A 53 6.45 8.03 -5.98
N LYS A 54 7.01 9.07 -5.37
CA LYS A 54 7.09 10.43 -5.93
C LYS A 54 8.56 10.74 -6.21
N LYS A 55 8.86 11.29 -7.38
CA LYS A 55 10.19 11.76 -7.79
C LYS A 55 10.04 13.10 -8.46
N ASP A 56 10.89 14.07 -8.12
CA ASP A 56 10.84 15.43 -8.68
C ASP A 56 9.44 16.06 -8.57
N ASP A 57 8.81 15.88 -7.40
CA ASP A 57 7.44 16.31 -7.11
C ASP A 57 6.33 15.71 -8.00
N MET A 58 6.62 14.65 -8.74
CA MET A 58 5.65 13.92 -9.56
C MET A 58 5.49 12.48 -9.08
N TYR A 59 4.25 12.00 -8.99
CA TYR A 59 4.00 10.57 -8.77
C TYR A 59 4.39 9.78 -10.01
N LEU A 60 5.05 8.63 -9.80
CA LEU A 60 5.46 7.74 -10.89
C LEU A 60 4.26 6.96 -11.45
N ASN A 61 4.34 6.56 -12.72
CA ASN A 61 3.38 5.60 -13.27
C ASN A 61 3.50 4.27 -12.53
N TRP A 62 2.43 3.48 -12.53
CA TRP A 62 2.44 2.23 -11.78
C TRP A 62 3.53 1.26 -12.27
N THR A 63 3.78 1.19 -13.58
CA THR A 63 4.86 0.36 -14.13
C THR A 63 6.23 0.79 -13.62
N ASP A 64 6.49 2.10 -13.49
CA ASP A 64 7.75 2.63 -12.98
C ASP A 64 7.93 2.29 -11.49
N VAL A 65 6.85 2.34 -10.71
CA VAL A 65 6.85 1.86 -9.30
C VAL A 65 7.17 0.37 -9.22
N GLU A 66 6.50 -0.46 -10.02
CA GLU A 66 6.73 -1.92 -10.06
C GLU A 66 8.19 -2.24 -10.42
N GLU A 67 8.74 -1.56 -11.43
CA GLU A 67 10.13 -1.75 -11.87
C GLU A 67 11.14 -1.30 -10.83
N PHE A 68 10.91 -0.15 -10.19
CA PHE A 68 11.74 0.35 -9.09
C PHE A 68 11.76 -0.63 -7.92
N CYS A 69 10.58 -1.05 -7.45
CA CYS A 69 10.45 -1.99 -6.35
C CYS A 69 11.10 -3.34 -6.67
N LYS A 70 10.91 -3.85 -7.90
CA LYS A 70 11.57 -5.09 -8.36
C LYS A 70 13.09 -4.98 -8.35
N ARG A 71 13.64 -3.87 -8.86
CA ARG A 71 15.09 -3.61 -8.92
C ARG A 71 15.72 -3.57 -7.53
N HIS A 72 15.03 -2.93 -6.57
CA HIS A 72 15.52 -2.74 -5.22
C HIS A 72 15.02 -3.80 -4.23
N LYS A 73 14.31 -4.83 -4.70
CA LYS A 73 13.71 -5.91 -3.89
C LYS A 73 12.80 -5.37 -2.76
N LEU A 74 12.11 -4.26 -3.02
CA LEU A 74 11.11 -3.72 -2.12
C LEU A 74 9.77 -4.46 -2.37
N PRO A 75 9.06 -4.89 -1.31
CA PRO A 75 7.73 -5.44 -1.48
C PRO A 75 6.77 -4.35 -1.95
N VAL A 76 5.84 -4.72 -2.83
CA VAL A 76 4.81 -3.84 -3.38
C VAL A 76 3.44 -4.38 -3.00
N VAL A 77 2.45 -3.51 -2.83
CA VAL A 77 1.07 -3.94 -2.60
C VAL A 77 0.57 -4.83 -3.74
N PRO A 78 -0.26 -5.84 -3.46
CA PRO A 78 -0.74 -6.76 -4.49
C PRO A 78 -1.68 -6.06 -5.48
N VAL A 79 -1.44 -6.26 -6.77
CA VAL A 79 -2.36 -5.84 -7.84
C VAL A 79 -3.47 -6.87 -7.98
N LEU A 80 -4.71 -6.49 -7.67
CA LEU A 80 -5.87 -7.38 -7.78
C LEU A 80 -6.39 -7.49 -9.22
N TYR A 81 -6.29 -6.41 -9.99
CA TYR A 81 -6.79 -6.32 -11.36
C TYR A 81 -6.03 -5.23 -12.15
N ARG A 82 -5.78 -5.48 -13.44
CA ARG A 82 -5.22 -4.51 -14.40
C ARG A 82 -6.05 -4.54 -15.68
N GLY A 83 -6.72 -3.43 -16.00
CA GLY A 83 -7.57 -3.35 -17.18
C GLY A 83 -8.49 -2.12 -17.17
N LYS A 84 -9.57 -2.17 -17.95
CA LYS A 84 -10.54 -1.08 -18.04
C LYS A 84 -11.29 -0.94 -16.71
N PHE A 85 -11.52 0.30 -16.29
CA PHE A 85 -12.32 0.59 -15.11
C PHE A 85 -13.80 0.32 -15.38
N SER A 86 -14.46 -0.34 -14.43
CA SER A 86 -15.92 -0.41 -14.34
C SER A 86 -16.33 -0.62 -12.88
N ASP A 87 -17.53 -0.19 -12.50
CA ASP A 87 -18.05 -0.37 -11.14
C ASP A 87 -18.25 -1.85 -10.80
N GLU A 88 -18.55 -2.70 -11.80
CA GLU A 88 -18.65 -4.15 -11.64
C GLU A 88 -17.31 -4.76 -11.20
N ILE A 89 -16.20 -4.30 -11.78
CA ILE A 89 -14.85 -4.73 -11.38
C ILE A 89 -14.53 -4.27 -9.96
N VAL A 90 -14.91 -3.06 -9.56
CA VAL A 90 -14.73 -2.59 -8.17
C VAL A 90 -15.48 -3.51 -7.21
N LYS A 91 -16.76 -3.75 -7.48
CA LYS A 91 -17.62 -4.61 -6.65
C LYS A 91 -17.10 -6.04 -6.54
N SER A 92 -16.51 -6.59 -7.61
CA SER A 92 -15.98 -7.96 -7.59
C SER A 92 -14.69 -8.10 -6.76
N HIS A 93 -13.98 -7.01 -6.45
CA HIS A 93 -12.70 -7.05 -5.76
C HIS A 93 -12.68 -6.41 -4.37
N ILE A 94 -13.71 -5.63 -4.00
CA ILE A 94 -13.76 -4.93 -2.71
C ILE A 94 -14.00 -5.88 -1.53
N HIS A 95 -14.75 -6.96 -1.73
CA HIS A 95 -15.10 -7.91 -0.68
C HIS A 95 -14.10 -9.08 -0.55
N GLY A 96 -14.24 -9.83 0.53
CA GLY A 96 -13.47 -11.05 0.77
C GLY A 96 -12.16 -10.84 1.55
N LYS A 97 -11.35 -11.91 1.60
CA LYS A 97 -10.13 -11.94 2.41
C LYS A 97 -8.99 -11.12 1.77
N SER A 98 -8.15 -10.55 2.62
CA SER A 98 -6.89 -9.93 2.21
C SER A 98 -6.02 -10.96 1.49
N VAL A 99 -5.30 -10.52 0.46
CA VAL A 99 -4.29 -11.38 -0.19
C VAL A 99 -3.06 -11.53 0.70
N LEU A 100 -2.87 -10.61 1.65
CA LEU A 100 -1.71 -10.58 2.55
C LEU A 100 -1.96 -11.26 3.90
N ALA A 101 -3.22 -11.58 4.23
CA ALA A 101 -3.57 -12.14 5.54
C ALA A 101 -4.92 -12.86 5.56
N ASP A 102 -5.10 -13.78 6.52
CA ASP A 102 -6.32 -14.56 6.69
C ASP A 102 -7.41 -13.81 7.48
N HIS A 103 -7.72 -12.58 7.05
CA HIS A 103 -8.85 -11.80 7.54
C HIS A 103 -9.48 -10.99 6.40
N VAL A 104 -10.66 -10.43 6.64
CA VAL A 104 -11.36 -9.56 5.69
C VAL A 104 -10.45 -8.38 5.32
N LYS A 105 -10.36 -8.04 4.04
CA LYS A 105 -9.61 -6.85 3.59
C LYS A 105 -10.39 -5.59 3.94
N GLU A 106 -9.67 -4.52 4.30
CA GLU A 106 -10.25 -3.20 4.54
C GLU A 106 -10.94 -2.64 3.30
N GLY A 107 -10.37 -2.88 2.12
CA GLY A 107 -10.90 -2.37 0.87
C GLY A 107 -9.89 -2.48 -0.28
N ILE A 108 -10.08 -1.62 -1.28
CA ILE A 108 -9.20 -1.52 -2.45
C ILE A 108 -8.90 -0.06 -2.78
N VAL A 109 -7.75 0.15 -3.44
CA VAL A 109 -7.40 1.43 -4.06
C VAL A 109 -7.38 1.24 -5.57
N VAL A 110 -8.06 2.14 -6.28
CA VAL A 110 -8.11 2.20 -7.74
C VAL A 110 -7.37 3.45 -8.18
N LYS A 111 -6.37 3.27 -9.04
CA LYS A 111 -5.59 4.36 -9.63
C LYS A 111 -5.24 4.03 -11.09
N PRO A 112 -5.03 5.04 -11.95
CA PRO A 112 -4.68 4.81 -13.35
C PRO A 112 -3.26 4.23 -13.47
N LEU A 113 -3.01 3.49 -14.56
CA LEU A 113 -1.68 2.97 -14.85
C LEU A 113 -0.68 4.07 -15.19
N ILE A 114 -1.15 5.05 -15.96
CA ILE A 114 -0.44 6.27 -16.26
C ILE A 114 -0.96 7.34 -15.31
N GLU A 115 -0.06 7.86 -14.48
CA GLU A 115 -0.39 8.82 -13.46
C GLU A 115 -0.92 10.11 -14.11
N ARG A 116 -2.00 10.66 -13.54
CA ARG A 116 -2.65 11.86 -14.07
C ARG A 116 -3.45 12.56 -13.01
N SER A 117 -3.60 13.87 -13.20
CA SER A 117 -4.43 14.73 -12.38
C SER A 117 -5.49 15.42 -13.21
N GLU A 118 -6.61 15.76 -12.60
CA GLU A 118 -7.67 16.58 -13.18
C GLU A 118 -7.99 17.71 -12.19
N ARG A 119 -8.00 18.96 -12.66
CA ARG A 119 -8.22 20.15 -11.79
C ARG A 119 -7.26 20.20 -10.59
N SER A 120 -6.00 19.85 -10.82
CA SER A 120 -4.94 19.75 -9.80
C SER A 120 -5.14 18.66 -8.74
N GLU A 121 -6.17 17.82 -8.88
CA GLU A 121 -6.43 16.69 -8.00
C GLU A 121 -5.97 15.39 -8.66
N ARG A 122 -5.29 14.54 -7.88
CA ARG A 122 -4.83 13.24 -8.35
C ARG A 122 -6.02 12.32 -8.64
N ILE A 123 -6.00 11.63 -9.78
CA ILE A 123 -7.01 10.60 -10.07
C ILE A 123 -6.70 9.33 -9.29
N ILE A 124 -7.30 9.19 -8.11
CA ILE A 124 -7.18 8.01 -7.24
C ILE A 124 -8.43 7.88 -6.36
N ARG A 125 -8.89 6.66 -6.12
CA ARG A 125 -10.05 6.39 -5.25
C ARG A 125 -9.81 5.18 -4.35
N LYS A 126 -10.20 5.31 -3.09
CA LYS A 126 -10.28 4.21 -2.12
C LYS A 126 -11.73 3.79 -1.98
N TYR A 127 -11.98 2.49 -2.01
CA TYR A 127 -13.27 1.89 -1.72
C TYR A 127 -13.11 0.99 -0.49
N VAL A 128 -13.91 1.25 0.55
CA VAL A 128 -13.84 0.53 1.83
C VAL A 128 -14.89 -0.57 1.84
N ASN A 129 -14.49 -1.77 2.25
CA ASN A 129 -15.37 -2.92 2.42
C ASN A 129 -16.27 -2.72 3.64
N GLU A 130 -17.59 -2.73 3.44
CA GLU A 130 -18.56 -2.55 4.52
C GLU A 130 -18.45 -3.62 5.61
N GLU A 131 -18.11 -4.86 5.27
CA GLU A 131 -17.90 -5.94 6.24
C GLU A 131 -16.75 -5.64 7.21
N PHE A 132 -15.76 -4.85 6.77
CA PHE A 132 -14.68 -4.40 7.63
C PHE A 132 -15.17 -3.35 8.62
N LEU A 133 -15.98 -2.39 8.17
CA LEU A 133 -16.56 -1.34 9.02
C LEU A 133 -17.48 -1.92 10.09
N MET A 134 -18.30 -2.91 9.74
CA MET A 134 -19.27 -3.53 10.66
C MET A 134 -18.63 -4.38 11.76
N LYS A 135 -17.37 -4.78 11.62
CA LYS A 135 -16.65 -5.61 12.61
C LYS A 135 -15.88 -4.83 13.66
N ASP A 136 -16.17 -3.53 13.82
CA ASP A 136 -15.52 -2.64 14.79
C ASP A 136 -13.98 -2.52 14.60
N TYR A 137 -13.56 -2.64 13.33
CA TYR A 137 -12.24 -2.20 12.87
C TYR A 137 -12.23 -0.70 12.50
N GLY A 138 -13.36 -0.01 12.67
CA GLY A 138 -13.61 1.35 12.17
C GLY A 138 -12.76 2.45 12.80
N ASP A 139 -12.18 2.23 13.99
CA ASP A 139 -11.30 3.18 14.69
C ASP A 139 -9.85 3.18 14.16
N LEU A 140 -9.62 2.79 12.91
CA LEU A 140 -8.28 2.67 12.31
C LEU A 140 -8.06 3.74 11.22
N HIS A 141 -8.15 5.03 11.57
CA HIS A 141 -7.50 6.15 10.85
C HIS A 141 -7.23 7.29 11.84
#